data_AF-A0A7W1Q2W3-F1
#
_entry.id   AF-A0A7W1Q2W3-F1
#
_cell.length_a   1.000
_cell.length_b   1.000
_cell.length_c   1.000
_cell.angle_alpha   90.00
_cell.angle_beta   90.00
_cell.angle_gamma   90.00
#
_symmetry.space_group_name_H-M   'P 1'
#
loop_
_entity.id
_entity.type
_entity.pdbx_description
1 polymer ?
#
loop_
_entity_poly.entity_id
_entity_poly.type
_entity_poly.pdbx_seq_one_letter_code
_entity_poly.pdbx_strand_id
1 'polypeptide(L)'
;MKGLSRAADHGVLWFALAALLAGRRGTTRKAAMRAVLSIALTSPVANAVFKPLLPRRRPAASELPAYRTIPNPPTSSSFPSGHAASAAAFATAVAMESPRAAFAVIPLAGAVAYSRVHVGVHWTSDVVLGAALGTGVALATRRWWPVREQDEARARPLDTVPELPGGAGLVLLANQRSGGASTDPTEELETALPDAIIVRADPDRDLEEQLDEAVELARGAALAVGVGGGDGSVAAAAAVAGRRGLPLVVIPTGTLNHFARDVGVYDLQEAVDATGAGQAVAVDLALVDVHPGRGADPKSPSVMRLRYFLNTASLGSYPDLVRLREQWEPRWGKWPAFAAALFVT
;
A
#
# COMPACT_ATOMS: atom_id res chain seq x y z
N MET A 1 30.47 1.11 23.28
CA MET A 1 29.91 -0.23 23.02
C MET A 1 29.09 -0.82 24.18
N LYS A 2 29.48 -0.66 25.45
CA LYS A 2 28.67 -1.14 26.60
C LYS A 2 27.23 -0.57 26.63
N GLY A 3 27.06 0.73 26.35
CA GLY A 3 25.74 1.37 26.25
C GLY A 3 24.84 0.82 25.13
N LEU A 4 25.42 0.49 23.96
CA LEU A 4 24.70 -0.11 22.84
C LEU A 4 24.24 -1.54 23.17
N SER A 5 25.07 -2.31 23.88
CA SER A 5 24.67 -3.65 24.35
C SER A 5 23.52 -3.59 25.35
N ARG A 6 23.53 -2.63 26.29
CA ARG A 6 22.46 -2.47 27.29
C ARG A 6 21.15 -1.97 26.67
N ALA A 7 21.22 -1.08 25.68
CA ALA A 7 20.04 -0.61 24.94
C ALA A 7 19.43 -1.71 24.05
N ALA A 8 20.27 -2.64 23.57
CA ALA A 8 19.83 -3.81 22.82
C ALA A 8 19.27 -4.93 23.71
N ASP A 9 19.49 -4.88 25.03
CA ASP A 9 18.87 -5.82 25.97
C ASP A 9 17.36 -5.59 26.04
N HIS A 10 16.60 -6.69 26.08
CA HIS A 10 15.14 -6.73 26.05
C HIS A 10 14.46 -6.10 24.82
N GLY A 11 15.22 -5.79 23.76
CA GLY A 11 14.67 -5.26 22.51
C GLY A 11 14.22 -3.80 22.57
N VAL A 12 14.53 -3.08 23.65
CA VAL A 12 14.09 -1.68 23.88
C VAL A 12 14.50 -0.77 22.72
N LEU A 13 15.74 -0.89 22.24
CA LEU A 13 16.24 -0.15 21.06
C LEU A 13 15.33 -0.36 19.83
N TRP A 14 14.95 -1.61 19.55
CA TRP A 14 14.17 -1.96 18.36
C TRP A 14 12.72 -1.49 18.48
N PHE A 15 12.12 -1.59 19.67
CA PHE A 15 10.78 -1.06 19.92
C PHE A 15 10.71 0.47 19.87
N ALA A 16 11.73 1.17 20.39
CA ALA A 16 11.84 2.62 20.26
C ALA A 16 11.97 3.06 18.79
N LEU A 17 12.80 2.35 18.02
CA LEU A 17 12.96 2.61 16.59
C LEU A 17 11.67 2.29 15.80
N ALA A 18 10.96 1.22 16.16
CA ALA A 18 9.64 0.93 15.60
C ALA A 18 8.64 2.05 15.88
N ALA A 19 8.60 2.58 17.12
CA ALA A 19 7.73 3.68 17.48
C ALA A 19 8.03 4.95 16.67
N LEU A 20 9.33 5.27 16.48
CA LEU A 20 9.76 6.39 15.64
C LEU A 20 9.31 6.22 14.18
N LEU A 21 9.51 5.02 13.61
CA LEU A 21 9.09 4.70 12.24
C LEU A 21 7.55 4.74 12.09
N ALA A 22 6.81 4.31 13.11
CA ALA A 22 5.35 4.33 13.14
C ALA A 22 4.75 5.75 13.22
N GLY A 23 5.54 6.76 13.61
CA GLY A 23 5.11 8.16 13.68
C GLY A 23 4.80 8.78 12.32
N ARG A 24 5.33 8.23 11.22
CA ARG A 24 5.01 8.67 9.85
C ARG A 24 4.06 7.67 9.18
N ARG A 25 2.96 8.16 8.60
CA ARG A 25 2.05 7.31 7.81
C ARG A 25 2.75 6.84 6.53
N GLY A 26 2.32 5.70 5.99
CA GLY A 26 2.87 5.14 4.74
C GLY A 26 3.81 3.95 4.96
N THR A 27 4.85 3.86 4.14
CA THR A 27 5.80 2.73 4.08
C THR A 27 6.59 2.54 5.37
N THR A 28 6.91 3.62 6.09
CA THR A 28 7.62 3.59 7.38
C THR A 28 6.80 2.98 8.51
N ARG A 29 5.49 3.25 8.58
CA ARG A 29 4.59 2.58 9.54
C ARG A 29 4.43 1.10 9.25
N LYS A 30 4.32 0.71 7.97
CA LYS A 30 4.30 -0.71 7.56
C LYS A 30 5.61 -1.40 7.93
N ALA A 31 6.74 -0.74 7.68
CA ALA A 31 8.07 -1.19 8.11
C ALA A 31 8.13 -1.47 9.61
N ALA A 32 7.63 -0.54 10.43
CA ALA A 32 7.58 -0.70 11.89
C ALA A 32 6.75 -1.92 12.32
N MET A 33 5.54 -2.06 11.78
CA MET A 33 4.63 -3.17 12.11
C MET A 33 5.26 -4.52 11.73
N ARG A 34 5.80 -4.61 10.51
CA ARG A 34 6.46 -5.83 10.02
C ARG A 34 7.70 -6.17 10.83
N ALA A 35 8.47 -5.17 11.24
CA ALA A 35 9.68 -5.36 12.02
C ALA A 35 9.39 -5.87 13.45
N VAL A 36 8.38 -5.29 14.11
CA VAL A 36 7.89 -5.79 15.41
C VAL A 36 7.39 -7.23 15.31
N LEU A 37 6.58 -7.53 14.28
CA LEU A 37 6.08 -8.88 14.04
C LEU A 37 7.23 -9.87 13.77
N SER A 38 8.22 -9.47 12.98
CA SER A 38 9.39 -10.31 12.67
C SER A 38 10.20 -10.62 13.93
N ILE A 39 10.41 -9.65 14.84
CA ILE A 39 11.05 -9.89 16.14
C ILE A 39 10.19 -10.86 16.97
N ALA A 40 8.88 -10.62 17.06
CA ALA A 40 7.95 -11.44 17.84
C ALA A 40 7.93 -12.90 17.38
N LEU A 41 8.09 -13.17 16.08
CA LEU A 41 8.21 -14.52 15.52
C LEU A 41 9.61 -15.12 15.69
N THR A 42 10.66 -14.30 15.54
CA THR A 42 12.05 -14.76 15.63
C THR A 42 12.42 -15.21 17.05
N SER A 43 11.90 -14.54 18.08
CA SER A 43 12.25 -14.82 19.48
C SER A 43 11.85 -16.23 19.94
N PRO A 44 10.60 -16.72 19.75
CA PRO A 44 10.23 -18.10 20.05
C PRO A 44 11.05 -19.12 19.26
N VAL A 45 11.29 -18.88 17.96
CA VAL A 45 12.06 -19.80 17.14
C VAL A 45 13.50 -19.93 17.67
N ALA A 46 14.16 -18.81 17.96
CA ALA A 46 15.52 -18.83 18.49
C ALA A 46 15.58 -19.46 19.90
N ASN A 47 14.65 -19.10 20.78
CA ASN A 47 14.72 -19.45 22.21
C ASN A 47 14.10 -20.79 22.58
N ALA A 48 13.00 -21.18 21.92
CA ALA A 48 12.27 -22.41 22.26
C ALA A 48 12.63 -23.58 21.34
N VAL A 49 13.09 -23.32 20.12
CA VAL A 49 13.47 -24.40 19.17
C VAL A 49 14.98 -24.61 19.18
N PHE A 50 15.76 -23.60 18.80
CA PHE A 50 17.20 -23.82 18.58
C PHE A 50 18.03 -23.88 19.87
N LYS A 51 17.73 -23.04 20.87
CA LYS A 51 18.49 -23.03 22.13
C LYS A 51 18.47 -24.38 22.88
N PRO A 52 17.34 -25.10 22.98
CA PRO A 52 17.31 -26.42 23.62
C PRO A 52 17.98 -27.52 22.79
N LEU A 53 17.90 -27.43 21.45
CA LEU A 53 18.42 -28.47 20.55
C LEU A 53 19.96 -28.43 20.41
N LEU A 54 20.56 -27.24 20.54
CA LEU A 54 22.00 -27.03 20.30
C LEU A 54 22.63 -26.22 21.44
N PRO A 55 22.74 -26.80 22.66
CA PRO A 55 23.34 -26.11 23.79
C PRO A 55 24.82 -25.84 23.52
N ARG A 56 25.22 -24.57 23.56
CA ARG A 56 26.61 -24.15 23.33
C ARG A 56 27.13 -23.30 24.49
N ARG A 57 28.36 -23.62 24.92
CA ARG A 57 29.08 -22.82 25.91
C ARG A 57 29.51 -21.47 25.32
N ARG A 58 29.30 -20.40 26.07
CA ARG A 58 29.74 -19.04 25.69
C ARG A 58 31.28 -18.94 25.67
N PRO A 59 31.87 -18.01 24.90
CA PRO A 59 33.29 -17.72 25.01
C PRO A 59 33.67 -17.29 26.43
N ALA A 60 34.94 -17.50 26.83
CA ALA A 60 35.45 -17.16 28.15
C ALA A 60 35.58 -15.64 28.31
N ALA A 61 34.46 -14.96 28.55
CA ALA A 61 34.43 -13.51 28.77
C ALA A 61 35.30 -13.08 29.96
N SER A 62 35.56 -13.97 30.93
CA SER A 62 36.47 -13.75 32.06
C SER A 62 37.93 -13.56 31.66
N GLU A 63 38.34 -14.03 30.48
CA GLU A 63 39.70 -13.88 29.96
C GLU A 63 39.89 -12.58 29.16
N LEU A 64 38.81 -11.82 28.94
CA LEU A 64 38.87 -10.55 28.23
C LEU A 64 39.18 -9.39 29.18
N PRO A 65 39.89 -8.34 28.70
CA PRO A 65 40.11 -7.13 29.49
C PRO A 65 38.79 -6.51 29.98
N ALA A 66 38.78 -5.94 31.18
CA ALA A 66 37.58 -5.39 31.83
C ALA A 66 36.82 -4.32 31.01
N TYR A 67 37.50 -3.66 30.07
CA TYR A 67 36.85 -2.71 29.15
C TYR A 67 36.00 -3.39 28.06
N ARG A 68 36.22 -4.68 27.76
CA ARG A 68 35.44 -5.50 26.81
C ARG A 68 34.33 -6.31 27.47
N THR A 69 34.35 -6.52 28.78
CA THR A 69 33.34 -7.34 29.47
C THR A 69 32.13 -6.53 29.93
N ILE A 70 30.99 -7.21 30.08
CA ILE A 70 29.76 -6.65 30.65
C ILE A 70 29.57 -7.15 32.10
N PRO A 71 28.96 -6.35 33.00
CA PRO A 71 28.87 -6.69 34.42
C PRO A 71 28.06 -7.97 34.73
N ASN A 72 27.03 -8.25 33.95
CA ASN A 72 26.13 -9.40 34.14
C ASN A 72 26.03 -10.22 32.84
N PRO A 73 27.01 -11.09 32.54
CA PRO A 73 26.95 -11.93 31.35
C PRO A 73 25.81 -12.97 31.47
N PRO A 74 25.06 -13.25 30.40
CA PRO A 74 23.98 -14.22 30.44
C PRO A 74 24.50 -15.64 30.68
N THR A 75 23.82 -16.40 31.53
CA THR A 75 24.18 -17.78 31.92
C THR A 75 23.56 -18.86 31.03
N SER A 76 22.58 -18.50 30.18
CA SER A 76 21.93 -19.42 29.24
C SER A 76 22.75 -19.64 27.95
N SER A 77 22.41 -20.68 27.18
CA SER A 77 23.09 -21.09 25.93
C SER A 77 23.48 -19.90 25.02
N SER A 78 24.69 -19.94 24.45
CA SER A 78 25.17 -18.92 23.50
C SER A 78 24.53 -19.04 22.12
N PHE A 79 23.96 -20.20 21.79
CA PHE A 79 23.54 -20.52 20.43
C PHE A 79 22.02 -20.56 20.26
N PRO A 80 21.46 -19.95 19.21
CA PRO A 80 22.01 -18.87 18.39
C PRO A 80 21.95 -17.53 19.14
N SER A 81 22.62 -16.48 18.62
CA SER A 81 22.55 -15.16 19.24
C SER A 81 21.18 -14.50 19.03
N GLY A 82 20.37 -14.40 20.09
CA GLY A 82 19.06 -13.75 20.05
C GLY A 82 19.13 -12.27 19.67
N HIS A 83 20.13 -11.52 20.16
CA HIS A 83 20.34 -10.12 19.78
C HIS A 83 20.63 -9.96 18.29
N ALA A 84 21.49 -10.83 17.72
CA ALA A 84 21.79 -10.81 16.30
C ALA A 84 20.56 -11.21 15.46
N ALA A 85 19.79 -12.20 15.93
CA ALA A 85 18.56 -12.63 15.28
C ALA A 85 17.50 -11.52 15.24
N SER A 86 17.21 -10.88 16.37
CA SER A 86 16.25 -9.77 16.43
C SER A 86 16.73 -8.56 15.61
N ALA A 87 18.02 -8.25 15.64
CA ALA A 87 18.60 -7.15 14.85
C ALA A 87 18.46 -7.40 13.34
N ALA A 88 18.79 -8.61 12.87
CA ALA A 88 18.68 -8.99 11.47
C ALA A 88 17.21 -9.08 11.02
N ALA A 89 16.33 -9.62 11.86
CA ALA A 89 14.89 -9.67 11.59
C ALA A 89 14.29 -8.27 11.42
N PHE A 90 14.62 -7.35 12.32
CA PHE A 90 14.18 -5.96 12.26
C PHE A 90 14.70 -5.25 11.01
N ALA A 91 16.02 -5.30 10.77
CA ALA A 91 16.64 -4.64 9.63
C ALA A 91 16.11 -5.17 8.29
N THR A 92 15.95 -6.49 8.17
CA THR A 92 15.39 -7.13 6.96
C THR A 92 13.94 -6.69 6.74
N ALA A 93 13.12 -6.66 7.81
CA ALA A 93 11.74 -6.21 7.73
C ALA A 93 11.61 -4.73 7.31
N VAL A 94 12.48 -3.86 7.84
CA VAL A 94 12.53 -2.46 7.42
C VAL A 94 13.00 -2.32 5.98
N ALA A 95 14.02 -3.07 5.55
CA ALA A 95 14.51 -3.06 4.17
C ALA A 95 13.44 -3.46 3.14
N MET A 96 12.58 -4.43 3.49
CA MET A 96 11.48 -4.85 2.63
C MET A 96 10.44 -3.75 2.42
N GLU A 97 10.11 -2.96 3.45
CA GLU A 97 9.01 -1.99 3.36
C GLU A 97 9.50 -0.56 3.05
N SER A 98 10.72 -0.20 3.45
CA SER A 98 11.29 1.13 3.27
C SER A 98 12.82 1.06 3.08
N PRO A 99 13.31 0.92 1.83
CA PRO A 99 14.74 0.90 1.53
C PRO A 99 15.47 2.15 2.05
N ARG A 100 14.82 3.32 1.99
CA ARG A 100 15.36 4.58 2.51
C ARG A 100 15.62 4.53 4.02
N ALA A 101 14.69 4.00 4.80
CA ALA A 101 14.89 3.84 6.24
C ALA A 101 15.97 2.78 6.55
N ALA A 102 16.04 1.73 5.74
CA ALA A 102 16.99 0.64 5.93
C ALA A 102 18.47 1.07 5.87
N PHE A 103 18.79 2.11 5.09
CA PHE A 103 20.14 2.70 5.08
C PHE A 103 20.63 3.12 6.47
N ALA A 104 19.74 3.57 7.35
CA ALA A 104 20.07 3.91 8.73
C ALA A 104 20.02 2.69 9.67
N VAL A 105 19.08 1.77 9.44
CA VAL A 105 18.83 0.62 10.34
C VAL A 105 19.86 -0.51 10.17
N ILE A 106 20.31 -0.78 8.95
CA ILE A 106 21.26 -1.87 8.66
C ILE A 106 22.60 -1.67 9.38
N PRO A 107 23.27 -0.49 9.32
CA PRO A 107 24.50 -0.25 10.06
C PRO A 107 24.33 -0.42 11.57
N LEU A 108 23.19 0.02 12.12
CA LEU A 108 22.87 -0.15 13.54
C LEU A 108 22.73 -1.63 13.92
N ALA A 109 22.05 -2.43 13.11
CA ALA A 109 21.95 -3.88 13.30
C ALA A 109 23.34 -4.55 13.23
N GLY A 110 24.18 -4.15 12.28
CA GLY A 110 25.57 -4.58 12.19
C GLY A 110 26.39 -4.24 13.44
N ALA A 111 26.24 -3.01 13.96
CA ALA A 111 26.91 -2.57 15.18
C ALA A 111 26.46 -3.37 16.42
N VAL A 112 25.16 -3.68 16.53
CA VAL A 112 24.63 -4.55 17.59
C VAL A 112 25.21 -5.96 17.48
N ALA A 113 25.20 -6.55 16.28
CA ALA A 113 25.77 -7.88 16.03
C ALA A 113 27.28 -7.94 16.37
N TYR A 114 28.04 -6.95 15.91
CA TYR A 114 29.47 -6.82 16.23
C TYR A 114 29.71 -6.67 17.73
N SER A 115 28.90 -5.88 18.43
CA SER A 115 29.05 -5.68 19.88
C SER A 115 29.01 -6.99 20.66
N ARG A 116 28.23 -7.99 20.21
CA ARG A 116 28.10 -9.30 20.89
C ARG A 116 29.36 -10.16 20.76
N VAL A 117 30.06 -10.06 19.63
CA VAL A 117 31.37 -10.69 19.44
C VAL A 117 32.42 -9.92 20.23
N HIS A 118 32.41 -8.59 20.13
CA HIS A 118 33.40 -7.74 20.77
C HIS A 118 33.43 -7.89 22.30
N VAL A 119 32.26 -8.04 22.92
CA VAL A 119 32.16 -8.24 24.37
C VAL A 119 32.33 -9.71 24.82
N GLY A 120 32.62 -10.62 23.87
CA GLY A 120 32.94 -12.01 24.15
C GLY A 120 31.78 -12.87 24.64
N VAL A 121 30.53 -12.44 24.44
CA VAL A 121 29.36 -13.18 24.95
C VAL A 121 28.79 -14.16 23.94
N HIS A 122 29.23 -14.10 22.67
CA HIS A 122 28.85 -15.02 21.59
C HIS A 122 30.03 -15.28 20.65
N TRP A 123 30.08 -16.49 20.08
CA TRP A 123 30.99 -16.78 18.96
C TRP A 123 30.52 -16.06 17.68
N THR A 124 31.43 -15.77 16.76
CA THR A 124 31.09 -15.19 15.45
C THR A 124 30.05 -16.04 14.71
N SER A 125 30.18 -17.36 14.76
CA SER A 125 29.22 -18.31 14.20
C SER A 125 27.82 -18.19 14.83
N ASP A 126 27.72 -17.89 16.14
CA ASP A 126 26.42 -17.75 16.82
C ASP A 126 25.69 -16.49 16.33
N VAL A 127 26.46 -15.45 16.02
CA VAL A 127 25.96 -14.18 15.46
C VAL A 127 25.54 -14.35 14.01
N VAL A 128 26.35 -15.02 13.18
CA VAL A 128 26.02 -15.30 11.78
C VAL A 128 24.75 -16.16 11.68
N LEU A 129 24.66 -17.24 12.45
CA LEU A 129 23.47 -18.11 12.43
C LEU A 129 22.25 -17.45 13.04
N GLY A 130 22.42 -16.64 14.09
CA GLY A 130 21.36 -15.79 14.61
C GLY A 130 20.83 -14.83 13.53
N ALA A 131 21.72 -14.13 12.83
CA ALA A 131 21.34 -13.21 11.76
C ALA A 131 20.62 -13.92 10.61
N ALA A 132 21.14 -15.07 10.15
CA ALA A 132 20.50 -15.88 9.11
C ALA A 132 19.09 -16.32 9.51
N LEU A 133 18.90 -16.76 10.75
CA LEU A 133 17.59 -17.12 11.29
C LEU A 133 16.63 -15.91 11.28
N GLY A 134 17.07 -14.77 11.79
CA GLY A 134 16.26 -13.55 11.84
C GLY A 134 15.86 -13.05 10.46
N THR A 135 16.80 -13.03 9.51
CA THR A 135 16.53 -12.70 8.11
C THR A 135 15.56 -13.70 7.49
N GLY A 136 15.73 -15.01 7.70
CA GLY A 136 14.83 -16.03 7.18
C GLY A 136 13.40 -15.89 7.68
N VAL A 137 13.21 -15.65 8.99
CA VAL A 137 11.89 -15.40 9.57
C VAL A 137 11.26 -14.13 9.00
N ALA A 138 12.02 -13.03 8.90
CA ALA A 138 11.54 -11.81 8.29
C ALA A 138 11.12 -12.03 6.84
N LEU A 139 11.93 -12.70 6.01
CA LEU A 139 11.57 -13.02 4.63
C LEU A 139 10.33 -13.92 4.53
N ALA A 140 10.16 -14.88 5.43
CA ALA A 140 8.99 -15.76 5.47
C ALA A 140 7.67 -14.99 5.67
N THR A 141 7.70 -13.83 6.32
CA THR A 141 6.51 -12.96 6.43
C THR A 141 5.97 -12.53 5.05
N ARG A 142 6.78 -12.55 3.97
CA ARG A 142 6.32 -12.21 2.61
C ARG A 142 5.24 -13.14 2.10
N ARG A 143 5.15 -14.36 2.65
CA ARG A 143 4.22 -15.37 2.16
C ARG A 143 2.75 -15.00 2.38
N TRP A 144 2.49 -14.20 3.41
CA TRP A 144 1.15 -13.77 3.84
C TRP A 144 1.04 -12.25 4.04
N TRP A 145 2.16 -11.52 4.06
CA TRP A 145 2.22 -10.06 3.98
C TRP A 145 3.04 -9.65 2.75
N PRO A 146 2.39 -9.49 1.57
CA PRO A 146 3.05 -9.00 0.37
C PRO A 146 3.58 -7.58 0.58
N VAL A 147 4.83 -7.34 0.20
CA VAL A 147 5.35 -5.97 0.04
C VAL A 147 4.78 -5.49 -1.29
N ARG A 148 3.95 -4.44 -1.26
CA ARG A 148 3.42 -3.84 -2.48
C ARG A 148 4.54 -2.99 -3.08
N GLU A 149 5.09 -3.41 -4.21
CA GLU A 149 5.95 -2.54 -5.03
C GLU A 149 5.10 -1.33 -5.42
N GLN A 150 5.63 -0.12 -5.23
CA GLN A 150 4.97 1.13 -5.62
C GLN A 150 5.30 1.49 -7.08
N ASP A 151 5.63 0.49 -7.89
CA ASP A 151 5.95 0.71 -9.29
C ASP A 151 4.63 0.87 -10.06
N GLU A 152 4.63 1.79 -11.02
CA GLU A 152 3.56 1.92 -12.02
C GLU A 152 3.19 0.54 -12.56
N ALA A 153 1.90 0.32 -12.82
CA ALA A 153 1.49 -0.90 -13.46
C ALA A 153 2.18 -0.97 -14.83
N ARG A 154 2.74 -2.13 -15.17
CA ARG A 154 3.29 -2.35 -16.51
C ARG A 154 2.14 -2.29 -17.51
N ALA A 155 2.02 -1.17 -18.21
CA ALA A 155 1.01 -0.95 -19.23
C ALA A 155 1.66 -0.84 -20.61
N ARG A 156 0.93 -1.24 -21.65
CA ARG A 156 1.40 -1.15 -23.04
C ARG A 156 1.15 0.27 -23.56
N PRO A 157 2.17 1.04 -23.99
CA PRO A 157 1.95 2.35 -24.60
C PRO A 157 1.09 2.26 -25.87
N LEU A 158 0.34 3.33 -26.13
CA LEU A 158 -0.49 3.51 -27.33
C LEU A 158 -0.16 4.87 -27.96
N ASP A 159 0.28 4.82 -29.22
CA ASP A 159 0.64 6.03 -30.00
C ASP A 159 -0.49 6.44 -30.97
N THR A 160 -1.65 5.80 -30.89
CA THR A 160 -2.77 5.97 -31.85
C THR A 160 -3.96 6.73 -31.27
N VAL A 161 -3.79 7.38 -30.12
CA VAL A 161 -4.86 8.19 -29.51
C VAL A 161 -4.79 9.64 -30.02
N PRO A 162 -5.92 10.36 -30.07
CA PRO A 162 -5.93 11.75 -30.47
C PRO A 162 -5.15 12.63 -29.49
N GLU A 163 -4.39 13.59 -30.02
CA GLU A 163 -3.84 14.71 -29.26
C GLU A 163 -4.96 15.70 -28.92
N LEU A 164 -5.05 16.12 -27.66
CA LEU A 164 -6.08 17.04 -27.17
C LEU A 164 -5.43 18.30 -26.58
N PRO A 165 -4.75 19.14 -27.39
CA PRO A 165 -4.12 20.35 -26.90
C PRO A 165 -5.16 21.26 -26.25
N GLY A 166 -4.88 21.74 -25.04
CA GLY A 166 -5.83 22.56 -24.26
C GLY A 166 -7.11 21.81 -23.86
N GLY A 167 -7.21 20.50 -24.08
CA GLY A 167 -8.42 19.72 -23.86
C GLY A 167 -9.41 19.75 -25.03
N ALA A 168 -9.03 20.22 -26.21
CA ALA A 168 -9.92 20.28 -27.36
C ALA A 168 -10.49 18.90 -27.71
N GLY A 169 -11.83 18.76 -27.70
CA GLY A 169 -12.51 17.48 -27.95
C GLY A 169 -12.60 16.55 -26.74
N LEU A 170 -12.15 16.99 -25.55
CA LEU A 170 -12.33 16.27 -24.29
C LEU A 170 -13.66 16.65 -23.65
N VAL A 171 -14.48 15.64 -23.29
CA VAL A 171 -15.64 15.81 -22.40
C VAL A 171 -15.28 15.29 -21.02
N LEU A 172 -15.21 16.18 -20.02
CA LEU A 172 -14.70 15.85 -18.70
C LEU A 172 -15.72 16.11 -17.59
N LEU A 173 -15.97 15.09 -16.75
CA LEU A 173 -16.81 15.22 -15.57
C LEU A 173 -15.97 15.58 -14.33
N ALA A 174 -16.24 16.69 -13.67
CA ALA A 174 -15.56 17.12 -12.45
C ALA A 174 -16.39 16.74 -11.21
N ASN A 175 -15.92 15.77 -10.40
CA ASN A 175 -16.63 15.30 -9.20
C ASN A 175 -16.05 15.88 -7.90
N GLN A 176 -16.84 16.75 -7.27
CA GLN A 176 -16.50 17.45 -6.02
C GLN A 176 -16.46 16.54 -4.78
N ARG A 177 -17.14 15.38 -4.77
CA ARG A 177 -17.21 14.51 -3.57
C ARG A 177 -15.95 13.67 -3.33
N SER A 178 -15.04 13.62 -4.29
CA SER A 178 -13.89 12.70 -4.25
C SER A 178 -12.70 13.19 -3.41
N GLY A 179 -12.67 14.50 -3.10
CA GLY A 179 -11.66 15.15 -2.27
C GLY A 179 -12.14 15.44 -0.84
N GLY A 180 -11.20 15.77 0.06
CA GLY A 180 -11.55 16.38 1.35
C GLY A 180 -12.37 17.65 1.11
N ALA A 181 -13.38 17.92 1.94
CA ALA A 181 -14.51 18.82 1.73
C ALA A 181 -14.24 20.32 1.43
N SER A 182 -13.06 20.73 0.93
CA SER A 182 -12.65 22.13 0.84
C SER A 182 -12.24 22.65 -0.54
N THR A 183 -12.26 21.84 -1.61
CA THR A 183 -11.80 22.34 -2.93
C THR A 183 -12.58 21.73 -4.08
N ASP A 184 -13.36 22.55 -4.79
CA ASP A 184 -13.95 22.22 -6.08
C ASP A 184 -12.83 22.21 -7.14
N PRO A 185 -12.51 21.07 -7.79
CA PRO A 185 -11.43 21.03 -8.77
C PRO A 185 -11.79 21.75 -10.08
N THR A 186 -13.05 22.15 -10.27
CA THR A 186 -13.53 22.62 -11.58
C THR A 186 -12.82 23.87 -12.07
N GLU A 187 -12.56 24.85 -11.21
CA GLU A 187 -11.87 26.09 -11.63
C GLU A 187 -10.43 25.82 -12.09
N GLU A 188 -9.73 24.92 -11.40
CA GLU A 188 -8.37 24.51 -11.75
C GLU A 188 -8.36 23.75 -13.09
N LEU A 189 -9.36 22.89 -13.30
CA LEU A 189 -9.57 22.16 -14.55
C LEU A 189 -9.89 23.08 -15.72
N GLU A 190 -10.81 24.04 -15.53
CA GLU A 190 -11.18 25.05 -16.53
C GLU A 190 -9.98 25.92 -16.92
N THR A 191 -9.07 26.19 -15.98
CA THR A 191 -7.84 26.93 -16.24
C THR A 191 -6.81 26.09 -17.03
N ALA A 192 -6.66 24.82 -16.67
CA ALA A 192 -5.65 23.93 -17.26
C ALA A 192 -6.07 23.35 -18.62
N LEU A 193 -7.37 23.17 -18.85
CA LEU A 193 -7.96 22.58 -20.06
C LEU A 193 -9.05 23.52 -20.62
N PRO A 194 -8.68 24.70 -21.13
CA PRO A 194 -9.62 25.75 -21.52
C PRO A 194 -10.55 25.37 -22.68
N ASP A 195 -10.15 24.39 -23.51
CA ASP A 195 -10.91 23.94 -24.69
C ASP A 195 -11.74 22.67 -24.42
N ALA A 196 -11.69 22.14 -23.18
CA ALA A 196 -12.48 20.98 -22.79
C ALA A 196 -13.93 21.35 -22.43
N ILE A 197 -14.86 20.44 -22.72
CA ILE A 197 -16.24 20.52 -22.23
C ILE A 197 -16.26 19.94 -20.81
N ILE A 198 -16.18 20.82 -19.81
CA ILE A 198 -16.15 20.43 -18.40
C ILE A 198 -17.55 20.50 -17.79
N VAL A 199 -18.04 19.38 -17.27
CA VAL A 199 -19.33 19.26 -16.60
C VAL A 199 -19.12 19.06 -15.11
N ARG A 200 -19.69 19.96 -14.30
CA ARG A 200 -19.74 19.80 -12.84
C ARG A 200 -20.71 18.67 -12.49
N ALA A 201 -20.23 17.65 -11.76
CA ALA A 201 -21.07 16.52 -11.40
C ALA A 201 -22.12 16.90 -10.34
N ASP A 202 -23.38 16.59 -10.63
CA ASP A 202 -24.46 16.60 -9.66
C ASP A 202 -24.32 15.38 -8.73
N PRO A 203 -24.17 15.59 -7.41
CA PRO A 203 -23.95 14.53 -6.43
C PRO A 203 -25.14 13.58 -6.24
N ASP A 204 -26.34 13.98 -6.68
CA ASP A 204 -27.58 13.22 -6.53
C ASP A 204 -27.94 12.41 -7.79
N ARG A 205 -27.18 12.58 -8.87
CA ARG A 205 -27.35 11.86 -10.13
C ARG A 205 -26.25 10.83 -10.35
N ASP A 206 -26.54 9.82 -11.17
CA ASP A 206 -25.55 8.80 -11.56
C ASP A 206 -24.44 9.44 -12.41
N LEU A 207 -23.18 9.12 -12.11
CA LEU A 207 -22.03 9.71 -12.82
C LEU A 207 -21.90 9.18 -14.25
N GLU A 208 -22.25 7.91 -14.49
CA GLU A 208 -22.20 7.34 -15.84
C GLU A 208 -23.24 8.02 -16.74
N GLU A 209 -24.46 8.21 -16.23
CA GLU A 209 -25.55 8.88 -16.97
C GLU A 209 -25.18 10.32 -17.31
N GLN A 210 -24.67 11.09 -16.34
CA GLN A 210 -24.27 12.49 -16.56
C GLN A 210 -23.16 12.63 -17.61
N LEU A 211 -22.13 11.77 -17.55
CA LEU A 211 -21.03 11.82 -18.51
C LEU A 211 -21.50 11.37 -19.90
N ASP A 212 -22.37 10.36 -19.97
CA ASP A 212 -22.93 9.89 -21.24
C ASP A 212 -23.80 10.96 -21.92
N GLU A 213 -24.63 11.67 -21.15
CA GLU A 213 -25.38 12.84 -21.62
C GLU A 213 -24.47 13.95 -22.13
N ALA A 214 -23.38 14.24 -21.40
CA ALA A 214 -22.42 15.27 -21.81
C ALA A 214 -21.74 14.93 -23.16
N VAL A 215 -21.41 13.65 -23.37
CA VAL A 215 -20.85 13.17 -24.64
C VAL A 215 -21.85 13.29 -25.78
N GLU A 216 -23.12 12.95 -25.56
CA GLU A 216 -24.19 13.11 -26.55
C GLU A 216 -24.39 14.58 -26.93
N LEU A 217 -24.36 15.48 -25.95
CA LEU A 217 -24.46 16.92 -26.17
C LEU A 217 -23.30 17.49 -27.00
N ALA A 218 -22.12 16.85 -26.95
CA ALA A 218 -20.99 17.18 -27.81
C ALA A 218 -21.18 16.78 -29.28
N ARG A 219 -22.27 16.07 -29.65
CA ARG A 219 -22.69 15.76 -31.03
C ARG A 219 -21.58 15.18 -31.93
N GLY A 220 -20.75 14.31 -31.37
CA GLY A 220 -19.63 13.68 -32.09
C GLY A 220 -18.34 14.49 -32.17
N ALA A 221 -18.28 15.67 -31.52
CA ALA A 221 -17.03 16.40 -31.32
C ALA A 221 -16.14 15.80 -30.21
N ALA A 222 -16.69 14.87 -29.41
CA ALA A 222 -15.94 14.19 -28.36
C ALA A 222 -14.93 13.20 -28.96
N LEU A 223 -13.65 13.48 -28.75
CA LEU A 223 -12.51 12.63 -29.11
C LEU A 223 -12.02 11.79 -27.93
N ALA A 224 -12.30 12.22 -26.70
CA ALA A 224 -12.06 11.47 -25.47
C ALA A 224 -13.08 11.85 -24.40
N VAL A 225 -13.19 10.98 -23.40
CA VAL A 225 -13.93 11.26 -22.16
C VAL A 225 -12.96 11.34 -21.00
N GLY A 226 -13.30 12.09 -19.97
CA GLY A 226 -12.46 12.18 -18.79
C GLY A 226 -13.22 12.41 -17.50
N VAL A 227 -12.49 12.26 -16.40
CA VAL A 227 -13.04 12.53 -15.07
C VAL A 227 -11.98 13.09 -14.13
N GLY A 228 -12.34 14.14 -13.42
CA GLY A 228 -11.65 14.60 -12.23
C GLY A 228 -12.32 14.01 -11.00
N GLY A 229 -11.74 12.96 -10.42
CA GLY A 229 -12.28 12.35 -9.21
C GLY A 229 -11.43 11.24 -8.61
N GLY A 230 -12.00 10.49 -7.68
CA GLY A 230 -11.40 9.31 -7.07
C GLY A 230 -11.73 8.04 -7.85
N ASP A 231 -11.24 6.89 -7.35
CA ASP A 231 -11.34 5.60 -8.05
C ASP A 231 -12.78 5.20 -8.46
N GLY A 232 -13.78 5.55 -7.66
CA GLY A 232 -15.19 5.29 -8.00
C GLY A 232 -15.68 6.09 -9.21
N SER A 233 -15.28 7.36 -9.33
CA SER A 233 -15.62 8.20 -10.49
C SER A 233 -14.85 7.79 -11.73
N VAL A 234 -13.59 7.36 -11.55
CA VAL A 234 -12.78 6.77 -12.62
C VAL A 234 -13.42 5.49 -13.17
N ALA A 235 -13.94 4.61 -12.31
CA ALA A 235 -14.65 3.41 -12.75
C ALA A 235 -15.92 3.75 -13.57
N ALA A 236 -16.70 4.73 -13.13
CA ALA A 236 -17.88 5.19 -13.86
C ALA A 236 -17.50 5.76 -15.25
N ALA A 237 -16.49 6.62 -15.31
CA ALA A 237 -16.03 7.21 -16.56
C ALA A 237 -15.44 6.15 -17.52
N ALA A 238 -14.74 5.14 -16.99
CA ALA A 238 -14.24 4.03 -17.79
C ALA A 238 -15.35 3.18 -18.40
N ALA A 239 -16.48 3.02 -17.69
CA ALA A 239 -17.65 2.33 -18.23
C ALA A 239 -18.21 3.08 -19.46
N VAL A 240 -18.29 4.41 -19.39
CA VAL A 240 -18.71 5.26 -20.52
C VAL A 240 -17.69 5.17 -21.65
N ALA A 241 -16.40 5.34 -21.36
CA ALA A 241 -15.31 5.25 -22.32
C ALA A 241 -15.34 3.93 -23.11
N GLY A 242 -15.46 2.80 -22.39
CA GLY A 242 -15.53 1.47 -22.99
C GLY A 242 -16.76 1.25 -23.86
N ARG A 243 -17.94 1.73 -23.44
CA ARG A 243 -19.17 1.65 -24.24
C ARG A 243 -19.11 2.50 -25.51
N ARG A 244 -18.48 3.68 -25.41
CA ARG A 244 -18.39 4.67 -26.50
C ARG A 244 -17.19 4.43 -27.42
N GLY A 245 -16.25 3.56 -27.02
CA GLY A 245 -15.01 3.33 -27.76
C GLY A 245 -14.07 4.55 -27.74
N LEU A 246 -14.16 5.39 -26.70
CA LEU A 246 -13.37 6.61 -26.55
C LEU A 246 -12.21 6.38 -25.57
N PRO A 247 -11.03 7.02 -25.77
CA PRO A 247 -9.99 7.10 -24.76
C PRO A 247 -10.50 7.73 -23.46
N LEU A 248 -9.93 7.31 -22.33
CA LEU A 248 -10.24 7.84 -21.01
C LEU A 248 -9.08 8.70 -20.48
N VAL A 249 -9.39 9.95 -20.11
CA VAL A 249 -8.50 10.86 -19.38
C VAL A 249 -8.84 10.81 -17.89
N VAL A 250 -7.84 10.58 -17.04
CA VAL A 250 -8.03 10.52 -15.59
C VAL A 250 -7.26 11.64 -14.92
N ILE A 251 -7.95 12.47 -14.16
CA ILE A 251 -7.34 13.55 -13.38
C ILE A 251 -7.44 13.22 -11.88
N PRO A 252 -6.30 13.07 -11.18
CA PRO A 252 -6.26 12.57 -9.81
C PRO A 252 -6.67 13.64 -8.78
N THR A 253 -7.97 13.94 -8.68
CA THR A 253 -8.52 14.89 -7.70
C THR A 253 -9.07 14.23 -6.43
N GLY A 254 -9.00 12.89 -6.35
CA GLY A 254 -9.47 12.11 -5.21
C GLY A 254 -8.46 11.89 -4.09
N THR A 255 -8.88 11.21 -3.01
CA THR A 255 -8.05 10.97 -1.82
C THR A 255 -6.96 9.91 -2.00
N LEU A 256 -7.24 8.84 -2.76
CA LEU A 256 -6.34 7.68 -2.91
C LEU A 256 -5.75 7.54 -4.32
N ASN A 257 -6.55 7.87 -5.35
CA ASN A 257 -6.18 7.89 -6.77
C ASN A 257 -5.36 6.66 -7.19
N HIS A 258 -5.81 5.48 -6.80
CA HIS A 258 -5.07 4.24 -7.06
C HIS A 258 -4.92 4.00 -8.55
N PHE A 259 -6.01 4.11 -9.32
CA PHE A 259 -5.95 3.87 -10.75
C PHE A 259 -5.05 4.88 -11.48
N ALA A 260 -5.19 6.18 -11.20
CA ALA A 260 -4.38 7.22 -11.82
C ALA A 260 -2.88 6.98 -11.61
N ARG A 261 -2.50 6.62 -10.38
CA ARG A 261 -1.10 6.29 -10.05
C ARG A 261 -0.61 5.02 -10.71
N ASP A 262 -1.48 4.02 -10.85
CA ASP A 262 -1.14 2.76 -11.52
C ASP A 262 -0.85 3.00 -13.01
N VAL A 263 -1.49 3.99 -13.64
CA VAL A 263 -1.21 4.41 -15.04
C VAL A 263 -0.16 5.52 -15.18
N GLY A 264 0.51 5.91 -14.09
CA GLY A 264 1.59 6.90 -14.11
C GLY A 264 1.14 8.37 -14.12
N VAL A 265 -0.09 8.66 -13.70
CA VAL A 265 -0.62 10.04 -13.57
C VAL A 265 -0.74 10.39 -12.09
N TYR A 266 0.16 11.26 -11.61
CA TYR A 266 0.28 11.65 -10.20
C TYR A 266 -0.36 13.00 -9.89
N ASP A 267 -0.44 13.91 -10.85
CA ASP A 267 -1.05 15.23 -10.69
C ASP A 267 -1.77 15.74 -11.95
N LEU A 268 -2.36 16.94 -11.84
CA LEU A 268 -3.10 17.59 -12.92
C LEU A 268 -2.18 17.96 -14.09
N GLN A 269 -0.96 18.44 -13.83
CA GLN A 269 -0.06 18.89 -14.89
C GLN A 269 0.36 17.71 -15.76
N GLU A 270 0.71 16.58 -15.14
CA GLU A 270 1.02 15.35 -15.89
C GLU A 270 -0.16 14.87 -16.73
N ALA A 271 -1.39 14.96 -16.21
CA ALA A 271 -2.59 14.62 -16.97
C ALA A 271 -2.77 15.53 -18.19
N VAL A 272 -2.54 16.84 -18.04
CA VAL A 272 -2.63 17.84 -19.12
C VAL A 272 -1.55 17.59 -20.16
N ASP A 273 -0.30 17.39 -19.75
CA ASP A 273 0.83 17.16 -20.64
C ASP A 273 0.64 15.88 -21.45
N ALA A 274 0.27 14.77 -20.80
CA ALA A 274 0.02 13.50 -21.46
C ALA A 274 -1.16 13.59 -22.45
N THR A 275 -2.24 14.26 -22.05
CA THR A 275 -3.44 14.45 -22.87
C THR A 275 -3.16 15.34 -24.09
N GLY A 276 -2.42 16.43 -23.89
CA GLY A 276 -2.00 17.33 -24.97
C GLY A 276 -1.07 16.67 -25.97
N ALA A 277 -0.19 15.77 -25.51
CA ALA A 277 0.76 15.03 -26.34
C ALA A 277 0.20 13.73 -26.94
N GLY A 278 -1.08 13.39 -26.69
CA GLY A 278 -1.67 12.13 -27.17
C GLY A 278 -0.96 10.89 -26.62
N GLN A 279 -0.46 10.96 -25.39
CA GLN A 279 0.19 9.83 -24.73
C GLN A 279 -0.85 8.99 -23.98
N ALA A 280 -0.95 7.72 -24.32
CA ALA A 280 -1.85 6.81 -23.64
C ALA A 280 -1.22 5.43 -23.39
N VAL A 281 -1.87 4.68 -22.53
CA VAL A 281 -1.57 3.26 -22.28
C VAL A 281 -2.83 2.43 -22.47
N ALA A 282 -2.66 1.18 -22.91
CA ALA A 282 -3.75 0.22 -22.99
C ALA A 282 -4.06 -0.32 -21.59
N VAL A 283 -5.34 -0.29 -21.22
CA VAL A 283 -5.84 -0.81 -19.95
C VAL A 283 -6.98 -1.79 -20.24
N ASP A 284 -6.93 -2.95 -19.61
CA ASP A 284 -8.01 -3.92 -19.69
C ASP A 284 -9.20 -3.44 -18.86
N LEU A 285 -10.38 -3.37 -19.49
CA LEU A 285 -11.63 -3.06 -18.82
C LEU A 285 -12.40 -4.35 -18.59
N ALA A 286 -12.57 -4.74 -17.34
CA ALA A 286 -13.23 -5.98 -16.98
C ALA A 286 -14.75 -5.79 -16.81
N LEU A 287 -15.51 -6.84 -17.10
CA LEU A 287 -16.97 -6.83 -17.06
C LEU A 287 -17.50 -7.99 -16.20
N VAL A 288 -18.56 -7.74 -15.43
CA VAL A 288 -19.28 -8.75 -14.66
C VAL A 288 -20.76 -8.68 -14.96
N ASP A 289 -21.34 -9.82 -15.34
CA ASP A 289 -22.79 -9.99 -15.42
C ASP A 289 -23.37 -10.38 -14.08
N VAL A 290 -24.08 -9.45 -13.46
CA VAL A 290 -24.74 -9.67 -12.17
C VAL A 290 -26.16 -10.17 -12.40
N HIS A 291 -26.38 -11.45 -12.08
CA HIS A 291 -27.70 -12.06 -12.09
C HIS A 291 -28.39 -11.80 -10.74
N PRO A 292 -29.59 -11.21 -10.70
CA PRO A 292 -30.38 -11.21 -9.49
C PRO A 292 -30.79 -12.67 -9.22
N GLY A 293 -30.74 -13.08 -7.95
CA GLY A 293 -30.91 -14.48 -7.58
C GLY A 293 -32.23 -15.13 -8.03
N ARG A 294 -32.42 -16.39 -7.63
CA ARG A 294 -33.63 -17.18 -7.94
C ARG A 294 -34.91 -16.41 -7.58
N GLY A 295 -35.79 -16.19 -8.55
CA GLY A 295 -37.14 -15.65 -8.36
C GLY A 295 -37.45 -14.36 -9.11
N ALA A 296 -36.44 -13.69 -9.69
CA ALA A 296 -36.65 -12.56 -10.60
C ALA A 296 -36.71 -13.04 -12.07
N ASP A 297 -37.63 -12.51 -12.88
CA ASP A 297 -37.73 -12.83 -14.32
C ASP A 297 -36.42 -12.45 -15.03
N PRO A 298 -35.69 -13.40 -15.65
CA PRO A 298 -34.45 -13.13 -16.37
C PRO A 298 -34.60 -12.12 -17.53
N LYS A 299 -35.83 -11.83 -17.98
CA LYS A 299 -36.14 -10.92 -19.07
C LYS A 299 -36.67 -9.55 -18.61
N SER A 300 -36.79 -9.30 -17.31
CA SER A 300 -37.25 -8.01 -16.80
C SER A 300 -36.18 -6.94 -17.03
N PRO A 301 -36.50 -5.75 -17.60
CA PRO A 301 -35.54 -4.65 -17.82
C PRO A 301 -34.83 -4.16 -16.53
N SER A 302 -35.35 -4.51 -15.36
CA SER A 302 -34.77 -4.24 -14.04
C SER A 302 -33.69 -5.25 -13.61
N VAL A 303 -33.43 -6.27 -14.42
CA VAL A 303 -32.72 -7.51 -14.09
C VAL A 303 -31.76 -7.84 -15.22
N MET A 304 -30.55 -7.30 -15.16
CA MET A 304 -29.31 -7.60 -15.90
C MET A 304 -28.54 -6.27 -15.94
N ARG A 305 -27.54 -6.08 -15.09
CA ARG A 305 -26.64 -4.93 -15.25
C ARG A 305 -25.22 -5.45 -15.37
N LEU A 306 -24.76 -5.54 -16.62
CA LEU A 306 -23.34 -5.59 -16.97
C LEU A 306 -22.64 -4.47 -16.20
N ARG A 307 -21.69 -4.83 -15.35
CA ARG A 307 -20.89 -3.88 -14.56
C ARG A 307 -19.46 -3.87 -15.07
N TYR A 308 -18.98 -2.68 -15.39
CA TYR A 308 -17.57 -2.46 -15.72
C TYR A 308 -16.79 -2.21 -14.44
N PHE A 309 -15.55 -2.68 -14.38
CA PHE A 309 -14.64 -2.36 -13.29
C PHE A 309 -13.19 -2.32 -13.78
N LEU A 310 -12.38 -1.46 -13.17
CA LEU A 310 -10.96 -1.29 -13.48
C LEU A 310 -10.05 -2.06 -12.52
N ASN A 311 -10.25 -1.86 -11.20
CA ASN A 311 -9.31 -2.36 -10.21
C ASN A 311 -9.71 -3.72 -9.65
N THR A 312 -10.88 -3.81 -9.03
CA THR A 312 -11.27 -4.99 -8.27
C THR A 312 -12.78 -5.17 -8.21
N ALA A 313 -13.24 -6.40 -8.46
CA ALA A 313 -14.53 -6.90 -8.03
C ALA A 313 -14.33 -7.88 -6.87
N SER A 314 -15.20 -7.85 -5.86
CA SER A 314 -15.08 -8.71 -4.66
C SER A 314 -16.41 -9.37 -4.37
N LEU A 315 -16.38 -10.64 -3.94
CA LEU A 315 -17.54 -11.45 -3.54
C LEU A 315 -17.26 -12.10 -2.18
N GLY A 316 -18.32 -12.39 -1.42
CA GLY A 316 -18.24 -13.07 -0.12
C GLY A 316 -18.09 -12.11 1.06
N SER A 317 -17.34 -12.53 2.08
CA SER A 317 -17.29 -11.86 3.38
C SER A 317 -16.67 -10.46 3.36
N TYR A 318 -15.78 -10.15 2.41
CA TYR A 318 -15.15 -8.83 2.36
C TYR A 318 -16.15 -7.71 2.00
N PRO A 319 -16.96 -7.81 0.92
CA PRO A 319 -18.05 -6.87 0.66
C PRO A 319 -19.04 -6.71 1.82
N ASP A 320 -19.42 -7.80 2.47
CA ASP A 320 -20.36 -7.77 3.60
C ASP A 320 -19.77 -7.00 4.80
N LEU A 321 -18.49 -7.22 5.09
CA LEU A 321 -17.75 -6.49 6.10
C LEU A 321 -17.71 -5.00 5.79
N VAL A 322 -17.43 -4.61 4.54
CA VAL A 322 -17.41 -3.19 4.13
C VAL A 322 -18.80 -2.56 4.28
N ARG A 323 -19.84 -3.26 3.84
CA ARG A 323 -21.24 -2.81 3.96
C ARG A 323 -21.64 -2.60 5.42
N LEU A 324 -21.35 -3.55 6.30
CA LEU A 324 -21.62 -3.44 7.75
C LEU A 324 -20.80 -2.30 8.37
N ARG A 325 -19.53 -2.16 8.01
CA ARG A 325 -18.68 -1.05 8.46
C ARG A 325 -19.31 0.29 8.08
N GLU A 326 -19.69 0.49 6.82
CA GLU A 326 -20.26 1.75 6.33
C GLU A 326 -21.62 2.06 6.98
N GLN A 327 -22.43 1.03 7.23
CA GLN A 327 -23.70 1.19 7.96
C GLN A 327 -23.48 1.66 9.41
N TRP A 328 -22.42 1.20 10.07
CA TRP A 328 -22.15 1.49 11.49
C TRP A 328 -21.18 2.65 11.71
N GLU A 329 -20.39 3.03 10.71
CA GLU A 329 -19.37 4.10 10.79
C GLU A 329 -19.94 5.44 11.27
N PRO A 330 -21.13 5.91 10.82
CA PRO A 330 -21.72 7.15 11.33
C PRO A 330 -22.00 7.12 12.84
N ARG A 331 -22.20 5.94 13.41
CA ARG A 331 -22.62 5.76 14.80
C ARG A 331 -21.45 5.49 15.74
N TRP A 332 -20.48 4.67 15.31
CA TRP A 332 -19.40 4.16 16.17
C TRP A 332 -18.00 4.61 15.72
N GLY A 333 -17.90 5.33 14.61
CA GLY A 333 -16.63 5.68 13.99
C GLY A 333 -15.97 4.49 13.28
N LYS A 334 -14.97 4.79 12.45
CA LYS A 334 -14.39 3.84 11.49
C LYS A 334 -13.82 2.55 12.10
N TRP A 335 -13.04 2.66 13.17
CA TRP A 335 -12.34 1.50 13.76
C TRP A 335 -13.26 0.57 14.57
N PRO A 336 -14.16 1.08 15.45
CA PRO A 336 -15.12 0.25 16.13
C PRO A 336 -16.13 -0.41 15.17
N ALA A 337 -16.59 0.31 14.13
CA ALA A 337 -17.45 -0.25 13.11
C ALA A 337 -16.77 -1.38 12.33
N PHE A 338 -15.49 -1.21 11.97
CA PHE A 338 -14.70 -2.24 11.29
C PHE A 338 -14.50 -3.49 12.16
N ALA A 339 -14.18 -3.31 13.45
CA ALA A 339 -14.01 -4.43 14.38
C ALA A 339 -15.33 -5.19 14.57
N ALA A 340 -16.44 -4.48 14.75
CA ALA A 340 -17.75 -5.11 14.86
C ALA A 340 -18.12 -5.87 13.58
N ALA A 341 -17.87 -5.29 12.40
CA ALA A 341 -18.14 -5.94 11.13
C ALA A 341 -17.35 -7.26 10.99
N LEU A 342 -16.07 -7.26 11.39
CA LEU A 342 -15.23 -8.47 11.43
C LEU A 342 -15.79 -9.61 12.29
N PHE A 343 -16.54 -9.32 13.36
CA PHE A 343 -17.12 -10.35 14.22
C PHE A 343 -18.45 -10.90 13.70
N VAL A 344 -19.16 -10.14 12.86
CA VAL A 344 -20.50 -10.49 12.36
C VAL A 344 -20.43 -11.16 10.97
N THR A 345 -19.33 -10.97 10.25
CA THR A 345 -19.11 -11.52 8.90
C THR A 345 -18.24 -12.76 8.93
#